data_AF-A0A843SX16-F1
#
_entry.id   AF-A0A843SX16-F1
#
_cell.length_a   1.000
_cell.length_b   1.000
_cell.length_c   1.000
_cell.angle_alpha   90.00
_cell.angle_beta   90.00
_cell.angle_gamma   90.00
#
_symmetry.space_group_name_H-M   'P 1'
#
loop_
_entity.id
_entity.type
_entity.pdbx_description
1 polymer ?
#
loop_
_entity_poly.entity_id
_entity_poly.type
_entity_poly.pdbx_seq_one_letter_code
_entity_poly.pdbx_strand_id
1 'polypeptide(L)' 'MAEIFVLETRKRLGWTQKRLAEALGVTMRAVRRWERGERAPPAYLRLALAELERRAREEDA' A
#
# COMPACT_ATOMS: atom_id res chain seq x y z
N MET A 1 1.62 -3.91 14.94
CA MET A 1 2.33 -4.78 13.95
C MET A 1 1.73 -4.77 12.54
N ALA A 2 0.46 -4.38 12.32
CA ALA A 2 -0.08 -4.14 10.97
C ALA A 2 0.31 -2.76 10.39
N GLU A 3 0.85 -1.86 11.22
CA GLU A 3 1.13 -0.46 10.83
C GLU A 3 2.24 -0.31 9.79
N ILE A 4 3.18 -1.26 9.73
CA ILE A 4 4.44 -1.09 9.05
C ILE A 4 4.36 -1.52 7.57
N PHE A 5 3.65 -2.61 7.24
CA PHE A 5 3.75 -3.21 5.91
C PHE A 5 3.20 -2.33 4.78
N VAL A 6 2.14 -1.55 5.03
CA VAL A 6 1.56 -0.63 4.02
C VAL A 6 2.56 0.50 3.71
N LEU A 7 3.11 1.10 4.77
CA LEU A 7 4.10 2.18 4.67
C LEU A 7 5.38 1.71 3.99
N GLU A 8 5.90 0.55 4.38
CA GLU A 8 7.12 -0.04 3.82
C GLU A 8 6.95 -0.38 2.35
N THR A 9 5.85 -1.05 1.98
CA THR A 9 5.56 -1.37 0.57
C THR A 9 5.53 -0.11 -0.27
N ARG A 10 4.80 0.91 0.19
CA ARG A 10 4.70 2.19 -0.51
C ARG A 10 6.07 2.85 -0.70
N LYS A 11 6.89 2.90 0.35
CA LYS A 11 8.21 3.51 0.32
C LYS A 11 9.16 2.76 -0.62
N ARG A 12 9.11 1.42 -0.61
CA ARG A 12 9.91 0.56 -1.49
C ARG A 12 9.55 0.72 -2.96
N LEU A 13 8.28 0.96 -3.25
CA LEU A 13 7.81 1.31 -4.60
C LEU A 13 8.11 2.78 -4.98
N GLY A 14 8.61 3.62 -4.06
CA GLY A 14 8.80 5.05 -4.31
C GLY A 14 7.49 5.83 -4.46
N TRP A 15 6.37 5.32 -3.94
CA TRP A 15 5.04 5.89 -4.18
C TRP A 15 4.61 6.89 -3.10
N THR A 16 3.76 7.84 -3.50
CA THR A 16 3.03 8.71 -2.55
C THR A 16 1.81 7.99 -1.99
N GLN A 17 1.26 8.46 -0.86
CA GLN A 17 0.01 7.89 -0.31
C GLN A 17 -1.14 8.00 -1.31
N LYS A 18 -1.16 9.06 -2.12
CA LYS A 18 -2.13 9.27 -3.20
C LYS A 18 -1.99 8.20 -4.29
N ARG A 19 -0.77 7.96 -4.79
CA ARG A 19 -0.51 6.94 -5.84
C ARG A 19 -0.89 5.54 -5.35
N LEU A 20 -0.55 5.19 -4.12
CA LEU A 20 -0.96 3.90 -3.55
C LEU A 20 -2.49 3.79 -3.44
N ALA A 21 -3.17 4.85 -3.01
CA ALA A 21 -4.62 4.86 -2.91
C ALA A 21 -5.30 4.67 -4.27
N GLU A 22 -4.79 5.34 -5.31
CA GLU A 22 -5.25 5.19 -6.69
C GLU A 22 -5.08 3.75 -7.18
N ALA A 23 -3.90 3.15 -6.98
CA ALA A 23 -3.63 1.77 -7.38
C ALA A 23 -4.52 0.73 -6.67
N LEU A 24 -4.92 1.02 -5.43
CA LEU A 24 -5.79 0.15 -4.63
C LEU A 24 -7.28 0.44 -4.80
N GLY A 25 -7.66 1.49 -5.54
CA GLY A 25 -9.07 1.91 -5.66
C GLY A 25 -9.68 2.39 -4.34
N VAL A 26 -8.88 3.00 -3.46
CA VAL A 26 -9.32 3.52 -2.14
C VAL A 26 -9.03 5.00 -2.00
N THR A 27 -9.50 5.61 -0.91
CA THR A 27 -9.17 7.00 -0.61
C THR A 27 -7.78 7.13 0.02
N MET A 28 -7.08 8.23 -0.25
CA MET A 28 -5.82 8.56 0.44
C MET A 28 -5.99 8.61 1.96
N ARG A 29 -7.17 9.03 2.45
CA ARG A 29 -7.50 9.01 3.88
C ARG A 29 -7.51 7.59 4.47
N ALA A 30 -7.90 6.58 3.70
CA ALA A 30 -7.83 5.19 4.14
C ALA A 30 -6.37 4.76 4.32
N VAL A 31 -5.51 5.04 3.34
CA VAL A 31 -4.07 4.76 3.41
C VAL A 31 -3.43 5.45 4.62
N ARG A 32 -3.71 6.74 4.84
CA ARG A 32 -3.21 7.51 5.99
C ARG A 32 -3.60 6.87 7.33
N ARG A 33 -4.85 6.40 7.46
CA ARG A 33 -5.33 5.74 8.69
C ARG A 33 -4.63 4.41 8.95
N TRP A 34 -4.38 3.63 7.90
CA TRP A 34 -3.64 2.37 8.02
C TRP A 34 -2.19 2.60 8.43
N GLU A 35 -1.50 3.55 7.77
CA GLU A 35 -0.11 3.88 8.08
C GLU A 35 0.09 4.48 9.48
N ARG A 36 -0.93 5.13 10.05
CA ARG A 36 -0.90 5.70 11.41
C ARG A 36 -1.44 4.76 12.50
N GLY A 37 -1.87 3.55 12.14
CA GLY A 37 -2.50 2.62 13.08
C GLY A 37 -3.90 3.06 13.57
N GLU A 38 -4.46 4.14 13.03
CA GLU A 38 -5.79 4.65 13.39
C GLU A 38 -6.92 3.69 12.97
N ARG A 39 -6.64 2.83 11.98
CA ARG A 39 -7.54 1.76 11.56
C ARG A 39 -6.72 0.57 11.09
N ALA A 40 -7.14 -0.64 11.47
CA ALA A 40 -6.58 -1.85 10.91
C ALA A 40 -6.85 -1.93 9.39
N PRO A 41 -5.83 -2.24 8.56
CA PRO A 41 -6.05 -2.52 7.16
C PRO A 41 -6.87 -3.80 6.98
N PRO A 42 -7.68 -3.91 5.91
CA PRO A 42 -8.38 -5.15 5.59
C PRO A 42 -7.42 -6.32 5.38
N ALA A 43 -7.82 -7.54 5.74
CA ALA A 43 -6.98 -8.72 5.64
C ALA A 43 -6.45 -8.97 4.21
N TYR A 44 -7.27 -8.68 3.19
CA TYR A 44 -6.89 -8.84 1.78
C TYR A 44 -5.83 -7.84 1.30
N LEU A 45 -5.55 -6.77 2.06
CA LEU A 45 -4.63 -5.73 1.62
C LEU A 45 -3.21 -6.27 1.39
N ARG A 46 -2.78 -7.27 2.16
CA ARG A 46 -1.47 -7.90 1.95
C ARG A 46 -1.36 -8.56 0.57
N LEU A 47 -2.42 -9.21 0.09
CA LEU A 47 -2.43 -9.84 -1.24
C LEU A 47 -2.39 -8.77 -2.34
N ALA A 48 -3.17 -7.70 -2.19
CA ALA A 48 -3.17 -6.59 -3.14
C ALA A 48 -1.79 -5.91 -3.24
N LEU A 49 -1.12 -5.67 -2.10
CA LEU A 49 0.22 -5.08 -2.09
C LEU A 49 1.27 -6.01 -2.71
N ALA A 50 1.23 -7.31 -2.43
CA ALA A 50 2.15 -8.27 -3.04
C ALA A 50 2.03 -8.30 -4.57
N GLU A 51 0.80 -8.20 -5.09
CA GLU A 51 0.56 -8.11 -6.54
C GLU A 51 1.09 -6.80 -7.14
N LEU A 52 0.90 -5.66 -6.47
CA LEU A 52 1.45 -4.38 -6.92
C LEU A 52 2.98 -4.40 -6.99
N GLU A 53 3.63 -5.04 -6.01
CA GLU A 53 5.08 -5.20 -6.02
C GLU A 53 5.57 -6.13 -7.12
N ARG A 54 4.83 -7.19 -7.43
CA ARG A 54 5.15 -8.09 -8.54
C ARG A 54 5.10 -7.35 -9.87
N ARG A 55 4.04 -6.57 -10.11
CA ARG A 55 3.88 -5.77 -11.33
C ARG A 55 4.97 -4.72 -11.48
N ALA A 56 5.29 -3.99 -10.41
CA ALA A 56 6.33 -2.97 -10.45
C ALA A 56 7.69 -3.57 -10.86
N ARG A 57 8.03 -4.78 -10.37
CA ARG A 57 9.26 -5.47 -10.79
C ARG A 57 9.27 -5.90 -12.26
N GLU A 58 8.11 -6.21 -12.82
CA GLU A 58 7.97 -6.61 -14.23
C GLU A 58 8.03 -5.41 -15.17
N GLU A 59 7.60 -4.23 -14.72
CA GLU A 59 7.71 -2.97 -15.48
C GLU A 59 9.14 -2.42 -15.50
N ASP A 60 9.95 -2.72 -14.47
CA ASP A 60 11.35 -2.29 -14.35
C ASP A 60 12.36 -3.27 -15.01
N ALA A 61 11.91 -4.41 -15.54
CA ALA A 61 12.73 -5.48 -16.15
C ALA A 61 12.75 -5.43 -17.68
#